data_AF-A0A2M9A3S1-F1
#
_entry.id   AF-A0A2M9A3S1-F1
#
_cell.length_a   1.000
_cell.length_b   1.000
_cell.length_c   1.000
_cell.angle_alpha   90.00
_cell.angle_beta   90.00
_cell.angle_gamma   90.00
#
_symmetry.space_group_name_H-M   'P 1'
#
loop_
_entity.id
_entity.type
_entity.pdbx_description
1 polymer ?
#
loop_
_entity_poly.entity_id
_entity_poly.type
_entity_poly.pdbx_seq_one_letter_code
_entity_poly.pdbx_strand_id
1 'polypeptide(L)'
;MAVDVSKDSKENEEVSDLPKIESNEDLARIVQALVFASPDVVTLKKLKDIIGDFLDSKTVAEALRIANDNLNKIDSPFEIVEQAGGYRFRTRARYYPWVRKLFPDANLRRLSQAALETLSIVAYQQPITRAALEQVRGVSCDGPLKSLLEKKLIALGARAETVGNPYTYVTTDDFLKYFGINKIPQDLPRLREFQELLNSNEIVPNYAQNEKPDAPKPPESDPSQIELSMGTP
;
A
#
# COMPACT_ATOMS: atom_id res chain seq x y z
N MET A 1 -18.94 0.61 50.96
CA MET A 1 -18.61 0.24 49.57
C MET A 1 -17.70 1.33 49.02
N ALA A 2 -16.39 1.07 49.04
CA ALA A 2 -15.40 1.95 48.42
C ALA A 2 -15.19 1.47 46.98
N VAL A 3 -15.27 2.39 46.02
CA VAL A 3 -15.00 2.12 44.60
C VAL A 3 -13.49 2.21 44.41
N ASP A 4 -12.92 1.11 43.93
CA ASP A 4 -11.50 0.90 43.69
C ASP A 4 -11.06 1.72 42.45
N VAL A 5 -10.31 2.78 42.69
CA VAL A 5 -9.69 3.66 41.67
C VAL A 5 -8.19 3.34 41.61
N SER A 6 -7.85 2.08 41.34
CA SER A 6 -6.46 1.59 41.39
C SER A 6 -5.93 1.03 40.06
N LYS A 7 -6.56 1.35 38.92
CA LYS A 7 -6.16 0.76 37.63
C LYS A 7 -5.57 1.70 36.57
N ASP A 8 -5.60 3.01 36.77
CA ASP A 8 -5.08 3.98 35.77
C ASP A 8 -3.65 4.46 36.04
N SER A 9 -2.99 3.99 37.11
CA SER A 9 -1.71 4.58 37.55
C SER A 9 -0.45 3.89 37.00
N LYS A 10 -0.58 2.80 36.23
CA LYS A 10 0.58 1.96 35.83
C LYS A 10 1.13 2.20 34.42
N GLU A 11 0.41 2.92 33.56
CA GLU A 11 0.88 3.12 32.17
C GLU A 11 1.77 4.37 31.99
N ASN A 12 1.84 5.27 32.98
CA ASN A 12 2.60 6.53 32.87
C ASN A 12 4.00 6.53 33.53
N GLU A 13 4.42 5.46 34.20
CA GLU A 13 5.75 5.42 34.86
C GLU A 13 6.90 4.97 33.94
N GLU A 14 6.64 4.26 32.83
CA GLU A 14 7.71 3.69 31.98
C GLU A 14 8.33 4.69 30.97
N VAL A 15 7.69 5.82 30.68
CA VAL A 15 8.21 6.81 29.72
C VAL A 15 9.39 7.63 30.29
N SER A 16 9.64 7.51 31.61
CA SER A 16 10.61 8.33 32.35
C SER A 16 12.09 7.87 32.26
N ASP A 17 12.38 6.70 31.68
CA ASP A 17 13.71 6.08 31.72
C ASP A 17 14.45 6.05 30.37
N LEU A 18 13.92 6.73 29.34
CA LEU A 18 14.57 6.76 28.04
C LEU A 18 15.83 7.66 28.06
N PRO A 19 16.91 7.27 27.34
CA PRO A 19 18.08 8.11 27.17
C PRO A 19 17.71 9.49 26.62
N LYS A 20 18.40 10.53 27.09
CA LYS A 20 18.20 11.89 26.57
C LYS A 20 18.64 11.96 25.12
N ILE A 21 17.88 12.70 24.33
CA ILE A 21 18.20 12.97 22.93
C ILE A 21 19.27 14.06 22.89
N GLU A 22 20.43 13.74 22.35
CA GLU A 22 21.61 14.61 22.46
C GLU A 22 21.76 15.58 21.28
N SER A 23 21.20 15.25 20.11
CA SER A 23 21.37 16.02 18.87
C SER A 23 20.31 15.67 17.82
N ASN A 24 20.27 16.43 16.71
CA ASN A 24 19.40 16.12 15.56
C ASN A 24 19.80 14.79 14.89
N GLU A 25 21.10 14.49 14.80
CA GLU A 25 21.61 13.21 14.32
C GLU A 25 21.18 12.04 15.21
N ASP A 26 21.18 12.27 16.52
CA ASP A 26 20.73 11.27 17.49
C ASP A 26 19.21 11.02 17.35
N LEU A 27 18.42 12.09 17.26
CA LEU A 27 16.99 11.99 16.95
C LEU A 27 16.73 11.23 15.64
N ALA A 28 17.49 11.53 14.58
CA ALA A 28 17.38 10.85 13.30
C ALA A 28 17.64 9.34 13.44
N ARG A 29 18.63 8.93 14.23
CA ARG A 29 18.91 7.52 14.51
C ARG A 29 17.81 6.86 15.34
N ILE A 30 17.25 7.56 16.33
CA ILE A 30 16.13 7.06 17.14
C ILE A 30 14.90 6.85 16.26
N VAL A 31 14.50 7.86 15.47
CA VAL A 31 13.38 7.75 14.54
C VAL A 31 13.62 6.61 13.53
N GLN A 32 14.82 6.54 12.96
CA GLN A 32 15.21 5.44 12.08
C GLN A 32 15.04 4.08 12.75
N ALA A 33 15.52 3.91 13.99
CA ALA A 33 15.41 2.66 14.72
C ALA A 33 13.94 2.27 14.98
N LEU A 34 13.10 3.22 15.41
CA LEU A 34 11.68 2.98 15.65
C LEU A 34 10.94 2.58 14.36
N VAL A 35 11.21 3.28 13.27
CA VAL A 35 10.59 2.99 11.97
C VAL A 35 11.07 1.64 11.41
N PHE A 36 12.32 1.26 11.65
CA PHE A 36 12.87 -0.05 11.26
C PHE A 36 12.25 -1.19 12.07
N ALA A 37 12.12 -1.02 13.38
CA ALA A 37 11.57 -2.03 14.27
C ALA A 37 10.06 -2.27 14.05
N SER A 38 9.36 -1.33 13.43
CA SER A 38 7.92 -1.45 13.23
C SER A 38 7.57 -2.31 12.00
N PRO A 39 6.64 -3.28 12.14
CA PRO A 39 6.14 -4.05 11.00
C PRO A 39 5.15 -3.24 10.12
N ASP A 40 4.64 -2.12 10.61
CA ASP A 40 3.65 -1.26 9.95
C ASP A 40 4.11 0.21 9.95
N VAL A 41 3.34 1.10 9.32
CA VAL A 41 3.62 2.54 9.30
C VAL A 41 3.63 3.13 10.72
N VAL A 42 4.63 3.96 11.00
CA VAL A 42 4.76 4.67 12.27
C VAL A 42 4.27 6.10 12.08
N THR A 43 3.16 6.45 12.73
CA THR A 43 2.57 7.79 12.61
C THR A 43 3.31 8.83 13.47
N LEU A 44 3.18 10.11 13.13
CA LEU A 44 3.68 11.21 13.97
C LEU A 44 3.13 11.12 15.39
N LYS A 45 1.86 10.75 15.55
CA LYS A 45 1.25 10.54 16.87
C LYS A 45 2.02 9.49 17.66
N LYS A 46 2.28 8.33 17.07
CA LYS A 46 3.02 7.25 17.74
C LYS A 46 4.45 7.65 18.08
N LEU A 47 5.11 8.45 17.24
CA LEU A 47 6.43 9.01 17.55
C LEU A 47 6.37 9.96 18.75
N LYS A 48 5.37 10.84 18.82
CA LYS A 48 5.14 11.72 19.98
C LYS A 48 4.89 10.94 21.26
N ASP A 49 4.04 9.91 21.19
CA ASP A 49 3.70 9.07 22.34
C ASP A 49 4.95 8.38 22.93
N ILE A 50 5.97 8.08 22.10
CA ILE A 50 7.20 7.39 22.54
C ILE A 50 8.32 8.38 22.91
N ILE A 51 8.56 9.38 22.07
CA ILE A 51 9.74 10.26 22.18
C ILE A 51 9.41 11.53 22.98
N GLY A 52 8.17 12.01 22.91
CA GLY A 52 7.68 13.19 23.62
C GLY A 52 6.97 14.21 22.73
N ASP A 53 6.16 15.06 23.36
CA ASP A 53 5.28 16.04 22.70
C ASP A 53 6.00 17.20 22.00
N PHE A 54 7.30 17.39 22.27
CA PHE A 54 8.10 18.42 21.60
C PHE A 54 8.27 18.14 20.10
N LEU A 55 8.08 16.89 19.66
CA LEU A 55 8.14 16.54 18.25
C LEU A 55 7.01 17.24 17.49
N ASP A 56 7.31 17.79 16.33
CA ASP A 56 6.32 18.28 15.38
C ASP A 56 6.61 17.73 13.98
N SER A 57 5.70 17.99 13.03
CA SER A 57 5.86 17.51 11.66
C SER A 57 7.16 17.98 11.01
N LYS A 58 7.67 19.17 11.37
CA LYS A 58 8.90 19.72 10.79
C LYS A 58 10.13 19.04 11.35
N THR A 59 10.17 18.87 12.67
CA THR A 59 11.25 18.19 13.38
C THR A 59 11.39 16.74 12.92
N VAL A 60 10.27 16.03 12.79
CA VAL A 60 10.28 14.65 12.28
C VAL A 60 10.69 14.60 10.81
N ALA A 61 10.20 15.51 9.97
CA ALA A 61 10.62 15.58 8.56
C ALA A 61 12.12 15.81 8.43
N GLU A 62 12.71 16.69 9.25
CA GLU A 62 14.15 16.93 9.23
C GLU A 62 14.95 15.72 9.73
N ALA A 63 14.51 15.06 10.81
CA ALA A 63 15.12 13.84 11.31
C ALA A 63 15.11 12.73 10.24
N LEU A 64 14.00 12.58 9.51
CA LEU A 64 13.87 11.61 8.41
C LEU A 64 14.75 11.98 7.21
N ARG A 65 14.90 13.27 6.89
CA ARG A 65 15.82 13.76 5.86
C ARG A 65 17.26 13.36 6.20
N ILE A 66 17.70 13.64 7.43
CA ILE A 66 19.03 13.26 7.93
C ILE A 66 19.23 11.74 7.89
N ALA A 67 18.24 10.96 8.32
CA ALA A 67 18.29 9.50 8.28
C ALA A 67 18.46 8.97 6.84
N ASN A 68 17.66 9.47 5.89
CA ASN A 68 17.76 9.08 4.49
C ASN A 68 19.08 9.54 3.85
N ASP A 69 19.60 10.72 4.17
CA ASP A 69 20.92 11.18 3.72
C ASP A 69 22.02 10.22 4.19
N ASN A 70 21.95 9.75 5.43
CA ASN A 70 22.90 8.77 5.96
C ASN A 70 22.78 7.41 5.28
N LEU A 71 21.56 6.93 4.99
CA LEU A 71 21.34 5.72 4.20
C LEU A 71 21.88 5.86 2.77
N ASN A 72 21.76 7.05 2.16
CA ASN A 72 22.28 7.34 0.83
C ASN A 72 23.82 7.30 0.79
N LYS A 73 24.51 7.84 1.81
CA LYS A 73 25.97 7.85 1.89
C LYS A 73 26.60 6.46 1.84
N ILE A 74 25.88 5.44 2.30
CA ILE A 74 26.34 4.05 2.33
C ILE A 74 25.74 3.19 1.21
N ASP A 75 25.08 3.80 0.22
CA ASP A 75 24.32 3.14 -0.85
C ASP A 75 23.38 2.02 -0.32
N SER A 76 22.69 2.32 0.79
CA SER A 76 21.79 1.38 1.44
C SER A 76 20.71 0.88 0.47
N PRO A 77 20.36 -0.42 0.48
CA PRO A 77 19.26 -0.93 -0.34
C PRO A 77 17.87 -0.49 0.16
N PHE A 78 17.83 0.21 1.29
CA PHE A 78 16.63 0.67 1.96
C PHE A 78 16.52 2.20 1.97
N GLU A 79 15.29 2.67 2.10
CA GLU A 79 14.91 4.07 2.28
C GLU A 79 13.73 4.15 3.26
N ILE A 80 13.57 5.30 3.91
CA ILE A 80 12.39 5.59 4.72
C ILE A 80 11.46 6.50 3.92
N VAL A 81 10.20 6.10 3.79
CA VAL A 81 9.18 6.84 3.03
C VAL A 81 8.00 7.22 3.90
N GLU A 82 7.36 8.33 3.55
CA GLU A 82 6.06 8.70 4.10
C GLU A 82 4.95 7.95 3.33
N GLN A 83 4.13 7.21 4.05
CA GLN A 83 3.05 6.39 3.48
C GLN A 83 1.91 6.24 4.49
N ALA A 84 0.66 6.31 4.01
CA ALA A 84 -0.55 6.23 4.83
C ALA A 84 -0.54 7.17 6.05
N GLY A 85 0.04 8.37 5.90
CA GLY A 85 0.12 9.38 6.97
C GLY A 85 1.12 9.05 8.09
N GLY A 86 2.02 8.10 7.85
CA GLY A 86 3.12 7.75 8.73
C GLY A 86 4.38 7.43 7.94
N TYR A 87 5.33 6.78 8.59
CA TYR A 87 6.67 6.52 8.03
C TYR A 87 6.99 5.03 8.10
N ARG A 88 7.63 4.49 7.07
CA ARG A 88 8.08 3.09 7.05
C ARG A 88 9.37 2.91 6.28
N PHE A 89 10.08 1.83 6.59
CA PHE A 89 11.13 1.33 5.72
C PHE A 89 10.57 0.69 4.45
N ARG A 90 11.26 0.91 3.34
CA ARG A 90 11.00 0.30 2.04
C ARG A 90 12.32 -0.11 1.39
N THR A 91 12.28 -1.17 0.58
CA THR A 91 13.38 -1.50 -0.34
C THR A 91 13.35 -0.55 -1.54
N ARG A 92 14.53 -0.12 -2.01
CA ARG A 92 14.59 0.72 -3.21
C ARG A 92 14.06 -0.02 -4.43
N ALA A 93 13.39 0.70 -5.33
CA ALA A 93 12.74 0.14 -6.52
C ALA A 93 13.67 -0.73 -7.38
N ARG A 94 14.96 -0.39 -7.47
CA ARG A 94 15.97 -1.17 -8.20
C ARG A 94 16.05 -2.64 -7.76
N TYR A 95 15.68 -2.97 -6.52
CA TYR A 95 15.73 -4.33 -5.99
C TYR A 95 14.42 -5.13 -6.16
N TYR A 96 13.36 -4.51 -6.71
CA TYR A 96 12.06 -5.15 -6.89
C TYR A 96 12.11 -6.53 -7.57
N PRO A 97 12.90 -6.76 -8.65
CA PRO A 97 12.96 -8.06 -9.32
C PRO A 97 13.40 -9.24 -8.43
N TRP A 98 14.19 -8.96 -7.40
CA TRP A 98 14.63 -9.96 -6.42
C TRP A 98 13.66 -10.08 -5.26
N VAL A 99 13.23 -8.94 -4.70
CA VAL A 99 12.28 -8.90 -3.57
C VAL A 99 10.96 -9.60 -3.93
N ARG A 100 10.46 -9.44 -5.16
CA ARG A 100 9.23 -10.11 -5.60
C ARG A 100 9.32 -11.64 -5.56
N LYS A 101 10.51 -12.22 -5.74
CA LYS A 101 10.71 -13.68 -5.71
C LYS A 101 10.63 -14.26 -4.30
N LEU A 102 10.88 -13.44 -3.28
CA LEU A 102 10.76 -13.83 -1.87
C LEU A 102 9.29 -14.02 -1.46
N PHE A 103 8.36 -13.36 -2.15
CA PHE A 103 6.93 -13.39 -1.85
C PHE A 103 6.15 -13.99 -3.04
N PRO A 104 6.24 -15.31 -3.29
CA PRO A 104 5.56 -15.95 -4.42
C PRO A 104 4.03 -15.77 -4.35
N ASP A 105 3.48 -15.73 -3.13
CA ASP A 105 2.05 -15.50 -2.88
C ASP A 105 1.63 -14.02 -3.01
N ALA A 106 2.55 -13.10 -3.31
CA ALA A 106 2.18 -11.71 -3.58
C ALA A 106 1.22 -11.59 -4.78
N ASN A 107 1.22 -12.57 -5.69
CA ASN A 107 0.24 -12.67 -6.77
C ASN A 107 -1.20 -12.82 -6.26
N LEU A 108 -1.45 -13.50 -5.14
CA LEU A 108 -2.77 -13.59 -4.51
C LEU A 108 -3.24 -12.23 -3.96
N ARG A 109 -2.31 -11.30 -3.74
CA ARG A 109 -2.62 -9.93 -3.31
C ARG A 109 -2.94 -9.01 -4.49
N ARG A 110 -2.60 -9.38 -5.73
CA ARG A 110 -2.95 -8.58 -6.92
C ARG A 110 -4.48 -8.47 -7.04
N LEU A 111 -4.91 -7.30 -7.47
CA LEU A 111 -6.30 -7.03 -7.75
C LEU A 111 -6.58 -7.38 -9.22
N SER A 112 -7.71 -8.03 -9.47
CA SER A 112 -8.19 -8.22 -10.84
C SER A 112 -8.53 -6.87 -11.46
N GLN A 113 -8.61 -6.80 -12.79
CA GLN A 113 -9.01 -5.59 -13.48
C GLN A 113 -10.38 -5.08 -13.00
N ALA A 114 -11.37 -5.97 -12.87
CA ALA A 114 -12.69 -5.60 -12.36
C ALA A 114 -12.64 -5.06 -10.91
N ALA A 115 -11.78 -5.63 -10.07
CA ALA A 115 -11.56 -5.12 -8.71
C ALA A 115 -10.89 -3.74 -8.72
N LEU A 116 -9.90 -3.51 -9.59
CA LEU A 116 -9.24 -2.21 -9.75
C LEU A 116 -10.22 -1.14 -10.23
N GLU A 117 -11.00 -1.40 -11.28
CA GLU A 117 -12.02 -0.47 -11.79
C GLU A 117 -13.04 -0.11 -10.71
N THR A 118 -13.52 -1.11 -9.97
CA THR A 118 -14.47 -0.92 -8.87
C THR A 118 -13.85 -0.08 -7.76
N LEU A 119 -12.60 -0.40 -7.37
CA LEU A 119 -11.89 0.31 -6.31
C LEU A 119 -11.58 1.76 -6.70
N SER A 120 -11.22 2.02 -7.95
CA SER A 120 -11.00 3.38 -8.45
C SER A 120 -12.28 4.22 -8.32
N ILE A 121 -13.43 3.69 -8.71
CA ILE A 121 -14.69 4.46 -8.56
C ILE A 121 -14.97 4.75 -7.10
N VAL A 122 -14.81 3.76 -6.19
CA VAL A 122 -14.95 4.00 -4.75
C VAL A 122 -13.98 5.08 -4.26
N ALA A 123 -12.71 5.02 -4.63
CA ALA A 123 -11.70 5.98 -4.18
C ALA A 123 -12.01 7.43 -4.59
N TYR A 124 -12.55 7.64 -5.80
CA TYR A 124 -12.88 8.97 -6.32
C TYR A 124 -14.28 9.47 -5.96
N GLN A 125 -15.23 8.58 -5.66
CA GLN A 125 -16.65 8.94 -5.45
C GLN A 125 -17.18 8.56 -4.07
N GLN A 126 -16.33 8.10 -3.15
CA GLN A 126 -16.75 7.81 -1.79
C GLN A 126 -17.33 9.05 -1.07
N PRO A 127 -18.33 8.87 -0.19
CA PRO A 127 -19.04 7.63 0.08
C PRO A 127 -20.05 7.27 -1.04
N ILE A 128 -19.99 6.03 -1.57
CA ILE A 128 -20.83 5.59 -2.70
C ILE A 128 -21.64 4.32 -2.39
N THR A 129 -22.89 4.21 -2.86
CA THR A 129 -23.72 3.01 -2.68
C THR A 129 -23.43 1.94 -3.75
N ARG A 130 -23.79 0.68 -3.49
CA ARG A 130 -23.67 -0.40 -4.49
C ARG A 130 -24.40 -0.05 -5.80
N ALA A 131 -25.63 0.45 -5.70
CA ALA A 131 -26.44 0.77 -6.87
C ALA A 131 -25.82 1.87 -7.73
N ALA A 132 -25.29 2.93 -7.11
CA ALA A 132 -24.58 3.99 -7.82
C ALA A 132 -23.29 3.46 -8.47
N LEU A 133 -22.57 2.58 -7.77
CA LEU A 133 -21.36 1.94 -8.31
C LEU A 133 -21.65 1.10 -9.56
N GLU A 134 -22.71 0.29 -9.53
CA GLU A 134 -23.16 -0.51 -10.67
C GLU A 134 -23.66 0.37 -11.82
N GLN A 135 -24.31 1.51 -11.52
CA GLN A 135 -24.72 2.48 -12.53
C GLN A 135 -23.52 3.09 -13.26
N VAL A 136 -22.43 3.40 -12.55
CA VAL A 136 -21.19 3.93 -13.16
C VAL A 136 -20.45 2.83 -13.94
N ARG A 137 -20.35 1.60 -13.40
CA ARG A 137 -19.65 0.49 -14.08
C ARG A 137 -20.43 -0.13 -15.23
N GLY A 138 -21.75 -0.01 -15.24
CA GLY A 138 -22.63 -0.65 -16.22
C GLY A 138 -22.76 -2.18 -16.06
N VAL A 139 -22.13 -2.78 -15.03
CA VAL A 139 -22.16 -4.22 -14.74
C VAL A 139 -22.16 -4.46 -13.23
N SER A 140 -22.53 -5.68 -12.83
CA SER A 140 -22.57 -6.04 -11.40
C SER A 140 -21.19 -5.91 -10.73
N CYS A 141 -21.21 -5.48 -9.47
CA CYS A 141 -20.02 -5.25 -8.67
C CYS A 141 -19.89 -6.22 -7.48
N ASP A 142 -20.75 -7.23 -7.35
CA ASP A 142 -20.82 -8.10 -6.17
C ASP A 142 -19.50 -8.84 -5.89
N GLY A 143 -18.93 -9.49 -6.92
CA GLY A 143 -17.64 -10.17 -6.82
C GLY A 143 -16.47 -9.24 -6.46
N PRO A 144 -16.25 -8.16 -7.23
CA PRO A 144 -15.26 -7.12 -6.90
C PRO A 144 -15.41 -6.55 -5.49
N LEU A 145 -16.61 -6.15 -5.08
CA LEU A 145 -16.86 -5.59 -3.74
C LEU A 145 -16.53 -6.58 -2.64
N LYS A 146 -16.96 -7.85 -2.78
CA LYS A 146 -16.62 -8.91 -1.83
C LYS A 146 -15.10 -9.07 -1.69
N SER A 147 -14.38 -9.15 -2.82
CA SER A 147 -12.92 -9.29 -2.83
C SER A 147 -12.21 -8.09 -2.20
N LEU A 148 -12.67 -6.87 -2.47
CA LEU A 148 -12.09 -5.65 -1.91
C LEU A 148 -12.33 -5.52 -0.39
N LEU A 149 -13.50 -5.95 0.10
CA LEU A 149 -13.81 -6.03 1.53
C LEU A 149 -12.95 -7.08 2.23
N GLU A 150 -12.80 -8.27 1.65
CA GLU A 150 -11.94 -9.35 2.18
C GLU A 150 -10.48 -8.92 2.28
N LYS A 151 -9.99 -8.17 1.29
CA LYS A 151 -8.66 -7.56 1.27
C LYS A 151 -8.55 -6.28 2.12
N LYS A 152 -9.65 -5.88 2.78
CA LYS A 152 -9.76 -4.67 3.62
C LYS A 152 -9.44 -3.36 2.90
N LEU A 153 -9.46 -3.31 1.57
CA LEU A 153 -9.17 -2.09 0.81
C LEU A 153 -10.35 -1.11 0.82
N ILE A 154 -11.55 -1.62 1.08
CA ILE A 154 -12.77 -0.84 1.31
C ILE A 154 -13.45 -1.30 2.58
N ALA A 155 -14.29 -0.44 3.14
CA ALA A 155 -15.15 -0.71 4.28
C ALA A 155 -16.57 -0.16 4.03
N LEU A 156 -17.52 -0.60 4.85
CA LEU A 156 -18.85 -0.02 4.86
C LEU A 156 -18.81 1.35 5.54
N GLY A 157 -19.31 2.37 4.85
CA GLY A 157 -19.53 3.71 5.38
C GLY A 157 -20.90 3.87 6.02
N ALA A 158 -21.33 5.13 6.18
CA ALA A 158 -22.66 5.46 6.67
C ALA A 158 -23.76 4.96 5.72
N ARG A 159 -24.99 4.85 6.23
CA ARG A 159 -26.15 4.58 5.37
C ARG A 159 -26.48 5.83 4.55
N ALA A 160 -26.82 5.63 3.28
CA ALA A 160 -27.25 6.72 2.41
C ALA A 160 -28.67 7.18 2.75
N GLU A 161 -28.94 8.48 2.64
CA GLU A 161 -30.26 9.09 2.84
C GLU A 161 -31.15 8.94 1.59
N THR A 162 -31.31 7.70 1.13
CA THR A 162 -32.11 7.36 -0.07
C THR A 162 -33.05 6.20 0.25
N VAL A 163 -34.00 5.92 -0.65
CA VAL A 163 -34.95 4.80 -0.48
C VAL A 163 -34.21 3.50 -0.15
N GLY A 164 -34.63 2.83 0.94
CA GLY A 164 -34.01 1.59 1.42
C GLY A 164 -32.76 1.76 2.30
N ASN A 165 -32.26 2.99 2.49
CA ASN A 165 -31.10 3.34 3.31
C ASN A 165 -29.91 2.35 3.18
N PRO A 166 -29.41 2.10 1.96
CA PRO A 166 -28.33 1.14 1.74
C PRO A 166 -27.01 1.63 2.36
N TYR A 167 -26.12 0.70 2.68
CA TYR A 167 -24.75 1.05 3.07
C TYR A 167 -23.99 1.72 1.92
N THR A 168 -23.13 2.67 2.26
CA THR A 168 -22.10 3.21 1.36
C THR A 168 -20.79 2.45 1.52
N TYR A 169 -19.88 2.65 0.57
CA TYR A 169 -18.52 2.12 0.58
C TYR A 169 -17.52 3.26 0.61
N VAL A 170 -16.46 3.07 1.39
CA VAL A 170 -15.34 3.99 1.57
C VAL A 170 -14.01 3.21 1.51
N THR A 171 -12.92 3.86 1.14
CA THR A 171 -11.56 3.29 1.21
C THR A 171 -11.05 3.27 2.65
N THR A 172 -10.06 2.43 2.94
CA THR A 172 -9.45 2.26 4.27
C THR A 172 -7.99 2.72 4.31
N ASP A 173 -7.36 2.66 5.48
CA ASP A 173 -5.91 2.84 5.60
C ASP A 173 -5.12 1.76 4.86
N ASP A 174 -5.66 0.53 4.74
CA ASP A 174 -5.03 -0.54 3.97
C ASP A 174 -5.00 -0.20 2.48
N PHE A 175 -5.95 0.58 1.97
CA PHE A 175 -5.88 1.15 0.61
C PHE A 175 -4.70 2.11 0.47
N LEU A 176 -4.54 3.05 1.41
CA LEU A 176 -3.41 3.99 1.40
C LEU A 176 -2.07 3.25 1.44
N LYS A 177 -1.98 2.21 2.28
CA LYS A 177 -0.81 1.32 2.36
C LYS A 177 -0.61 0.52 1.07
N TYR A 178 -1.66 0.03 0.43
CA TYR A 178 -1.53 -0.75 -0.79
C TYR A 178 -1.00 0.10 -1.95
N PHE A 179 -1.48 1.34 -2.09
CA PHE A 179 -1.09 2.23 -3.19
C PHE A 179 0.11 3.13 -2.89
N GLY A 180 0.60 3.14 -1.65
CA GLY A 180 1.77 3.94 -1.29
C GLY A 180 1.50 5.43 -1.19
N ILE A 181 0.25 5.82 -0.92
CA ILE A 181 -0.19 7.23 -0.81
C ILE A 181 -0.49 7.58 0.65
N ASN A 182 -0.57 8.88 0.96
CA ASN A 182 -0.80 9.36 2.32
C ASN A 182 -2.24 9.77 2.58
N LYS A 183 -2.90 10.42 1.63
CA LYS A 183 -4.22 11.03 1.81
C LYS A 183 -5.06 11.00 0.54
N ILE A 184 -6.37 10.83 0.73
CA ILE A 184 -7.38 10.98 -0.31
C ILE A 184 -8.22 12.21 0.06
N PRO A 185 -8.64 13.05 -0.91
CA PRO A 185 -8.41 12.92 -2.36
C PRO A 185 -7.13 13.57 -2.87
N GLN A 186 -6.32 14.18 -2.01
CA GLN A 186 -5.20 15.04 -2.43
C GLN A 186 -4.11 14.30 -3.19
N ASP A 187 -3.80 13.06 -2.81
CA ASP A 187 -2.75 12.26 -3.46
C ASP A 187 -3.28 11.40 -4.62
N LEU A 188 -4.59 11.45 -4.89
CA LEU A 188 -5.13 10.81 -6.08
C LEU A 188 -4.94 11.73 -7.29
N PRO A 189 -4.41 11.22 -8.42
CA PRO A 189 -4.26 12.03 -9.63
C PRO A 189 -5.58 12.65 -10.03
N ARG A 190 -5.60 13.96 -10.30
CA ARG A 190 -6.79 14.58 -10.88
C ARG A 190 -6.97 14.08 -12.30
N LEU A 191 -8.21 14.05 -12.79
CA LEU A 191 -8.51 13.54 -14.13
C LEU A 191 -7.72 14.27 -15.25
N ARG A 192 -7.36 15.55 -15.05
CA ARG A 192 -6.51 16.33 -15.97
C ARG A 192 -5.04 15.90 -15.90
N GLU A 193 -4.51 15.76 -14.69
CA GLU A 193 -3.13 15.29 -14.45
C GLU A 193 -2.92 13.86 -14.97
N PHE A 194 -3.97 13.02 -14.92
CA PHE A 194 -3.92 11.66 -15.47
C PHE A 194 -3.69 11.65 -16.99
N GLN A 195 -4.30 12.58 -17.73
CA GLN A 195 -4.08 12.69 -19.18
C GLN A 195 -2.65 13.13 -19.49
N GLU A 196 -2.12 14.06 -18.72
CA GLU A 196 -0.74 14.56 -18.87
C GLU A 196 0.29 13.46 -18.55
N LEU A 197 0.08 12.68 -17.48
CA LEU A 197 0.96 11.58 -17.06
C LEU A 197 0.96 10.38 -18.02
N LEU A 198 -0.17 10.10 -18.67
CA LEU A 198 -0.25 9.10 -19.74
C LEU A 198 0.49 9.58 -20.98
N ASN A 199 0.37 10.87 -21.31
CA ASN A 199 1.04 11.45 -22.48
C ASN A 199 2.55 11.60 -22.27
N SER A 200 3.02 11.78 -21.03
CA SER A 200 4.45 11.88 -20.70
C SER A 200 5.17 10.54 -20.59
N ASN A 201 4.47 9.40 -20.68
CA ASN A 201 4.99 8.05 -20.39
C ASN A 201 5.62 7.90 -18.99
N GLU A 202 5.37 8.83 -18.07
CA GLU A 202 5.87 8.76 -16.68
C GLU A 202 5.08 7.72 -15.86
N ILE A 203 3.85 7.41 -16.28
CA ILE A 203 3.08 6.27 -15.79
C ILE A 203 2.99 5.24 -16.92
N VAL A 204 3.61 4.07 -16.71
CA VAL A 204 3.34 2.88 -17.54
C VAL A 204 2.27 2.06 -16.83
N PRO A 205 1.04 1.97 -17.35
CA PRO A 205 0.00 1.14 -16.76
C PRO A 205 0.45 -0.32 -16.80
N ASN A 206 0.89 -0.86 -15.66
CA ASN A 206 1.37 -2.24 -15.54
C ASN A 206 0.25 -3.30 -15.65
N TYR A 207 -0.96 -2.90 -16.07
CA TYR A 207 -2.08 -3.79 -16.35
C TYR A 207 -1.89 -4.56 -17.67
N ALA A 208 -0.98 -4.11 -18.54
CA ALA A 208 -0.79 -4.67 -19.88
C ALA A 208 0.30 -5.76 -19.99
N GLN A 209 1.13 -5.96 -18.98
CA GLN A 209 2.01 -7.14 -18.93
C GLN A 209 1.27 -8.32 -18.31
N ASN A 210 0.19 -8.72 -18.98
CA ASN A 210 -0.30 -10.08 -18.85
C ASN A 210 0.86 -11.00 -19.28
N GLU A 211 1.53 -11.62 -18.32
CA GLU A 211 2.05 -12.97 -18.55
C GLU A 211 0.83 -13.75 -19.06
N LYS A 212 0.80 -14.05 -20.37
CA LYS A 212 -0.08 -15.10 -20.88
C LYS A 212 0.17 -16.31 -19.97
N PRO A 213 -0.84 -16.92 -19.35
CA PRO A 213 -0.62 -18.21 -18.70
C PRO A 213 0.00 -19.10 -19.78
N ASP A 214 1.17 -19.67 -19.48
CA ASP A 214 1.99 -20.46 -20.42
C ASP A 214 1.07 -21.25 -21.35
N ALA A 215 0.95 -20.78 -22.59
CA ALA A 215 0.27 -21.58 -23.59
C ALA A 215 1.08 -22.88 -23.67
N PRO A 216 0.44 -24.06 -23.55
CA PRO A 216 1.18 -25.31 -23.58
C PRO A 216 2.00 -25.32 -24.87
N LYS A 217 3.33 -25.38 -24.73
CA LYS A 217 4.23 -25.46 -25.88
C LYS A 217 3.75 -26.64 -26.72
N PRO A 218 3.45 -26.44 -28.02
CA PRO A 218 3.22 -27.57 -28.90
C PRO A 218 4.50 -28.44 -28.86
N PRO A 219 4.36 -29.77 -28.84
CA PRO A 219 5.53 -30.65 -28.79
C PRO A 219 6.48 -30.27 -29.93
N GLU A 220 7.75 -30.08 -29.60
CA GLU A 220 8.79 -29.83 -30.58
C GLU A 220 8.75 -30.96 -31.61
N SER A 221 8.39 -30.61 -32.85
CA SER A 221 8.55 -31.50 -33.98
C SER A 221 10.05 -31.65 -34.23
N ASP A 222 10.64 -32.70 -33.67
CA ASP A 222 12.01 -33.09 -33.95
C ASP A 222 12.16 -33.35 -35.46
N PRO A 223 12.90 -32.52 -36.21
CA PRO A 223 13.09 -32.71 -37.64
C PRO A 223 13.91 -33.95 -37.98
N SER A 224 14.49 -34.65 -36.98
CA SER A 224 15.31 -35.84 -37.18
C SER A 224 14.52 -37.16 -37.26
N GLN A 225 13.18 -37.13 -37.21
CA GLN A 225 12.34 -38.32 -37.42
C GLN A 225 11.78 -38.50 -38.84
N ILE A 226 12.24 -37.73 -39.83
CA ILE A 226 11.87 -37.95 -41.24
C ILE A 226 13.04 -38.62 -41.97
N GLU A 227 13.14 -39.95 -41.87
CA GLU A 227 13.81 -40.90 -42.77
C GLU A 227 13.80 -42.25 -42.01
N LEU A 228 13.10 -43.32 -42.37
CA LEU A 228 13.14 -44.11 -43.60
C LEU A 228 11.93 -45.07 -43.61
N SER A 229 11.21 -45.15 -44.73
CA SER A 229 10.87 -46.41 -45.43
C SER A 229 9.80 -46.13 -46.48
N MET A 230 10.23 -45.63 -47.63
CA MET A 230 9.55 -45.89 -48.90
C MET A 230 10.20 -47.14 -49.48
N GLY A 231 9.50 -48.26 -49.38
CA GLY A 231 9.80 -49.49 -50.10
C GLY A 231 8.51 -50.00 -50.74
N THR A 232 8.19 -49.48 -51.93
CA THR A 232 7.28 -50.11 -52.90
C THR A 232 8.04 -51.19 -53.69
N PRO A 233 7.37 -52.11 -54.42
CA PRO A 233 5.97 -52.11 -54.86
C PRO A 233 5.05 -53.15 -54.22
#